data_AF-A0AAP9GJ36-F1
#
_entry.id   AF-A0AAP9GJ36-F1
#
_cell.length_a   1.000
_cell.length_b   1.000
_cell.length_c   1.000
_cell.angle_alpha   90.00
_cell.angle_beta   90.00
_cell.angle_gamma   90.00
#
_symmetry.space_group_name_H-M   'P 1'
#
loop_
_entity.id
_entity.type
_entity.pdbx_description
1 polymer ?
#
loop_
_entity_poly.entity_id
_entity_poly.type
_entity_poly.pdbx_seq_one_letter_code
_entity_poly.pdbx_strand_id
1 'polypeptide(L)'
;MSQLITSRAERYQRNQEKMTAIILFLKQESYTSIEILRLLLGYKENGPLYRLLRKMTELGYIKKHIFEFQTGKISIWGITDSGLTQNIRDKSENFRTFKPNKVTAESLERKLVRQKKQISLKKNVQTVLPNKAKVTT
;
A
#
# COMPACT_ATOMS: atom_id res chain seq x y z
N MET A 1 -24.39 18.73 -9.75
CA MET A 1 -24.72 18.88 -8.31
C MET A 1 -23.60 18.27 -7.47
N SER A 2 -22.94 19.10 -6.68
CA SER A 2 -21.75 18.81 -5.88
C SER A 2 -22.12 18.16 -4.54
N GLN A 3 -22.01 16.83 -4.45
CA GLN A 3 -22.14 16.10 -3.17
C GLN A 3 -20.86 16.30 -2.32
N LEU A 4 -20.76 17.44 -1.63
CA LEU A 4 -19.59 17.80 -0.82
C LEU A 4 -19.76 17.59 0.69
N ILE A 5 -20.70 16.74 1.11
CA ILE A 5 -20.80 16.29 2.50
C ILE A 5 -20.85 14.75 2.53
N THR A 6 -19.72 14.11 2.24
CA THR A 6 -19.42 12.79 2.83
C THR A 6 -19.43 12.98 4.35
N SER A 7 -20.27 12.25 5.07
CA SER A 7 -20.34 12.27 6.53
C SER A 7 -18.97 12.02 7.18
N ARG A 8 -18.73 12.52 8.39
CA ARG A 8 -17.47 12.26 9.11
C ARG A 8 -17.18 10.75 9.20
N ALA A 9 -18.23 9.95 9.40
CA ALA A 9 -18.17 8.49 9.47
C ALA A 9 -17.65 7.88 8.16
N GLU A 10 -18.21 8.25 7.00
CA GLU A 10 -17.75 7.74 5.70
C GLU A 10 -16.30 8.15 5.39
N ARG A 11 -15.87 9.37 5.76
CA ARG A 11 -14.47 9.79 5.57
C ARG A 11 -13.53 8.95 6.40
N TYR A 12 -13.91 8.65 7.65
CA TYR A 12 -13.16 7.79 8.54
C TYR A 12 -13.09 6.36 7.99
N GLN A 13 -14.22 5.81 7.55
CA GLN A 13 -14.30 4.48 6.97
C GLN A 13 -13.41 4.33 5.75
N ARG A 14 -13.48 5.26 4.78
CA ARG A 14 -12.59 5.27 3.60
C ARG A 14 -11.12 5.38 3.98
N ASN A 15 -10.79 6.09 5.06
CA ASN A 15 -9.41 6.17 5.54
C ASN A 15 -8.94 4.82 6.11
N GLN A 16 -9.80 4.13 6.86
CA GLN A 16 -9.50 2.81 7.41
C GLN A 16 -9.33 1.75 6.31
N GLU A 17 -10.21 1.75 5.30
CA GLU A 17 -10.11 0.86 4.14
C GLU A 17 -8.76 1.02 3.42
N LYS A 18 -8.29 2.27 3.24
CA LYS A 18 -6.99 2.55 2.63
C LYS A 18 -5.83 2.09 3.50
N MET A 19 -5.89 2.30 4.82
CA MET A 19 -4.88 1.79 5.75
C MET A 19 -4.81 0.25 5.68
N THR A 20 -5.96 -0.42 5.71
CA THR A 20 -6.05 -1.88 5.57
C THR A 20 -5.50 -2.36 4.24
N ALA A 21 -5.80 -1.70 3.13
CA ALA A 21 -5.24 -2.04 1.82
C ALA A 21 -3.70 -1.94 1.79
N ILE A 22 -3.12 -0.90 2.40
CA ILE A 22 -1.67 -0.76 2.55
C ILE A 22 -1.10 -1.89 3.40
N ILE A 23 -1.71 -2.19 4.56
CA ILE A 23 -1.24 -3.25 5.46
C ILE A 23 -1.24 -4.61 4.76
N LEU A 24 -2.35 -4.99 4.13
CA LEU A 24 -2.46 -6.28 3.45
C LEU A 24 -1.45 -6.41 2.32
N PHE A 25 -1.24 -5.34 1.55
CA PHE A 25 -0.21 -5.30 0.52
C PHE A 25 1.19 -5.46 1.11
N LEU A 26 1.51 -4.72 2.17
CA LEU A 26 2.82 -4.77 2.81
C LEU A 26 3.06 -6.06 3.60
N LYS A 27 2.04 -6.77 4.08
CA LYS A 27 2.19 -8.12 4.65
C LYS A 27 2.78 -9.07 3.61
N GLN A 28 2.26 -9.03 2.38
CA GLN A 28 2.72 -9.86 1.27
C GLN A 28 4.08 -9.40 0.73
N GLU A 29 4.29 -8.09 0.61
CA GLU A 29 5.45 -7.54 -0.07
C GLU A 29 6.57 -7.09 0.86
N SER A 30 6.37 -7.06 2.19
CA SER A 30 7.23 -6.47 3.23
C SER A 30 7.51 -4.97 3.12
N TYR A 31 7.77 -4.45 1.91
CA TYR A 31 8.02 -3.04 1.64
C TYR A 31 7.68 -2.63 0.20
N THR A 32 7.56 -1.32 -0.02
CA THR A 32 7.25 -0.74 -1.33
C THR A 32 7.56 0.76 -1.42
N SER A 33 7.41 1.36 -2.60
CA SER A 33 7.62 2.80 -2.85
C SER A 33 6.31 3.59 -2.85
N ILE A 34 6.42 4.92 -2.77
CA ILE A 34 5.28 5.84 -2.83
C ILE A 34 4.50 5.70 -4.15
N GLU A 35 5.20 5.48 -5.27
CA GLU A 35 4.59 5.37 -6.59
C GLU A 35 3.67 4.16 -6.69
N ILE A 36 4.07 3.06 -6.07
CA ILE A 36 3.33 1.81 -6.06
C ILE A 36 2.10 1.95 -5.17
N LEU A 37 2.22 2.60 -4.01
CA LEU A 37 1.08 2.86 -3.13
C LEU A 37 0.08 3.85 -3.75
N ARG A 38 0.59 4.85 -4.48
CA ARG A 38 -0.25 5.77 -5.26
C ARG A 38 -1.05 5.00 -6.31
N LEU A 39 -0.39 4.10 -7.04
CA LEU A 39 -1.04 3.25 -8.02
C LEU A 39 -2.06 2.33 -7.32
N LEU A 40 -1.66 1.61 -6.27
CA LEU A 40 -2.52 0.69 -5.50
C LEU A 40 -3.84 1.35 -5.08
N LEU A 41 -3.77 2.57 -4.55
CA LEU A 41 -4.92 3.27 -3.97
C LEU A 41 -5.62 4.23 -4.94
N GLY A 42 -5.12 4.37 -6.16
CA GLY A 42 -5.71 5.24 -7.19
C GLY A 42 -5.61 6.74 -6.87
N TYR A 43 -4.59 7.16 -6.12
CA TYR A 43 -4.37 8.58 -5.84
C TYR A 43 -3.87 9.31 -7.10
N LYS A 44 -4.47 10.47 -7.42
CA LYS A 44 -3.95 11.37 -8.47
C LYS A 44 -2.71 12.10 -7.99
N GLU A 45 -2.74 12.59 -6.75
CA GLU A 45 -1.70 13.39 -6.12
C GLU A 45 -1.04 12.68 -4.93
N ASN A 46 0.22 13.04 -4.67
CA ASN A 46 0.99 12.45 -3.58
C ASN A 46 0.62 13.01 -2.19
N GLY A 47 0.13 14.24 -2.10
CA GLY A 47 -0.12 14.94 -0.82
C GLY A 47 -1.02 14.15 0.14
N PRO A 48 -2.23 13.71 -0.28
CA PRO A 48 -3.11 12.90 0.56
C PRO A 48 -2.50 11.56 0.99
N LEU A 49 -1.71 10.93 0.12
CA LEU A 49 -1.02 9.67 0.41
C LEU A 49 0.09 9.89 1.44
N TYR A 50 0.88 10.96 1.33
CA TYR A 50 1.89 11.28 2.34
C TYR A 50 1.29 11.52 3.72
N ARG A 51 0.13 12.20 3.82
CA ARG A 51 -0.58 12.36 5.10
C ARG A 51 -1.01 11.02 5.69
N LEU A 52 -1.52 10.12 4.85
CA LEU A 52 -1.90 8.77 5.27
C LEU A 52 -0.68 7.96 5.77
N LEU A 53 0.42 7.99 5.03
CA LEU A 53 1.64 7.27 5.40
C LEU A 53 2.29 7.85 6.65
N ARG A 54 2.23 9.17 6.84
CA ARG A 54 2.67 9.82 8.08
C ARG A 54 1.87 9.29 9.27
N LYS A 55 0.52 9.30 9.18
CA LYS A 55 -0.36 8.75 10.21
C LYS A 55 -0.03 7.27 10.50
N MET A 56 0.15 6.44 9.48
CA MET A 56 0.49 5.03 9.67
C MET A 56 1.89 4.82 10.28
N THR A 57 2.81 5.77 10.04
CA THR A 57 4.15 5.76 10.67
C THR A 57 4.06 6.18 12.13
N GLU A 58 3.26 7.20 12.46
CA GLU A 58 2.98 7.65 13.84
C GLU A 58 2.28 6.57 14.66
N LEU A 59 1.38 5.80 14.05
CA LEU A 59 0.76 4.61 14.66
C LEU A 59 1.73 3.42 14.78
N GLY A 60 2.94 3.53 14.24
CA GLY A 60 3.96 2.48 14.30
C GLY A 60 3.68 1.27 13.41
N TYR A 61 2.72 1.34 12.48
CA TYR A 61 2.35 0.20 11.62
C TYR A 61 3.32 0.02 10.43
N ILE A 62 3.92 1.12 9.99
CA ILE A 62 4.91 1.13 8.92
C ILE A 62 6.08 2.01 9.33
N LYS A 63 7.22 1.82 8.68
CA LYS A 63 8.38 2.70 8.82
C LYS A 63 8.88 3.15 7.46
N LYS A 64 9.26 4.42 7.36
CA LYS A 64 9.95 4.97 6.19
C LYS A 64 11.44 4.65 6.29
N HIS A 65 12.05 4.25 5.18
CA HIS A 65 13.49 4.18 5.04
C HIS A 65 13.90 4.82 3.72
N ILE A 66 15.04 5.52 3.72
CA ILE A 66 15.59 6.18 2.54
C ILE A 66 16.89 5.44 2.21
N PHE A 67 16.93 4.84 1.03
CA PHE A 67 18.17 4.32 0.48
C PHE A 67 18.85 5.42 -0.33
N GLU A 68 20.15 5.56 -0.14
CA GLU A 68 21.00 6.45 -0.91
C GLU A 68 21.88 5.60 -1.83
N PHE A 69 21.66 5.75 -3.13
CA PHE A 69 22.47 5.11 -4.17
C PHE A 69 23.19 6.19 -4.97
N GLN A 70 24.17 5.78 -5.76
CA GLN A 70 24.87 6.69 -6.68
C GLN A 70 23.90 7.37 -7.66
N THR A 71 22.82 6.69 -8.03
CA THR A 71 21.78 7.18 -8.95
C THR A 71 20.72 8.08 -8.29
N GLY A 72 20.79 8.27 -6.97
CA GLY A 72 19.87 9.12 -6.21
C GLY A 72 19.29 8.45 -4.97
N LYS A 73 18.29 9.09 -4.39
CA LYS A 73 17.63 8.63 -3.15
C LYS A 73 16.27 8.02 -3.45
N ILE A 74 16.00 6.86 -2.84
CA ILE A 74 14.69 6.20 -2.95
C ILE A 74 14.08 6.05 -1.57
N SER A 75 12.91 6.65 -1.38
CA SER A 75 12.09 6.46 -0.18
C SER A 75 11.20 5.23 -0.34
N ILE A 76 11.26 4.33 0.63
CA ILE A 76 10.33 3.21 0.75
C ILE A 76 9.65 3.17 2.11
N TRP A 77 8.52 2.47 2.17
CA TRP A 77 7.77 2.17 3.38
C TRP A 77 7.69 0.67 3.54
N GLY A 78 8.01 0.19 4.74
CA GLY A 78 7.92 -1.23 5.05
C GLY A 78 7.18 -1.50 6.34
N ILE A 79 6.62 -2.70 6.44
CA ILE A 79 5.80 -3.13 7.57
C ILE A 79 6.66 -3.38 8.80
N THR A 80 6.14 -2.96 9.96
CA THR A 80 6.72 -3.21 11.29
C THR A 80 6.05 -4.42 11.94
N ASP A 81 6.54 -4.85 13.10
CA ASP A 81 5.91 -5.92 13.87
C ASP A 81 4.47 -5.53 14.27
N SER A 82 4.26 -4.30 14.77
CA SER A 82 2.91 -3.78 15.06
C SER A 82 2.02 -3.66 13.84
N GLY A 83 2.59 -3.45 12.64
CA GLY A 83 1.84 -3.51 11.39
C GLY A 83 1.38 -4.91 11.02
N LEU A 84 2.18 -5.94 11.33
CA LEU A 84 1.82 -7.34 11.09
C LEU A 84 0.64 -7.79 11.97
N THR A 85 0.50 -7.22 13.17
CA THR A 85 -0.63 -7.54 14.07
C THR A 85 -1.95 -6.95 13.59
N GLN A 86 -1.92 -6.03 12.62
CA GLN A 86 -3.14 -5.46 12.03
C GLN A 86 -3.75 -6.44 11.03
N ASN A 87 -5.08 -6.55 11.03
CA ASN A 87 -5.83 -7.39 10.08
C ASN A 87 -5.30 -8.84 10.03
N ILE A 88 -5.06 -9.48 11.18
CA ILE A 88 -4.76 -10.91 11.25
C ILE A 88 -6.03 -11.67 10.85
N ARG A 89 -5.94 -12.52 9.83
CA ARG A 89 -7.04 -13.40 9.39
C ARG A 89 -6.84 -14.82 9.90
N ASP A 90 -5.59 -15.25 9.99
CA ASP A 90 -5.20 -16.57 10.49
C ASP A 90 -4.07 -16.45 11.53
N LYS A 91 -4.15 -17.23 12.60
CA LYS A 91 -3.10 -17.33 13.63
C LYS A 91 -1.81 -17.94 13.06
N SER A 92 -1.87 -18.67 11.94
CA SER A 92 -0.70 -19.23 11.26
C SER A 92 -0.03 -18.26 10.28
N GLU A 93 -0.48 -17.01 10.17
CA GLU A 93 0.18 -16.00 9.32
C GLU A 93 1.64 -15.79 9.74
N ASN A 94 2.59 -16.18 8.88
CA ASN A 94 4.03 -16.03 9.13
C ASN A 94 4.67 -15.01 8.17
N PHE A 95 4.15 -13.79 8.19
CA PHE A 95 4.71 -12.69 7.41
C PHE A 95 5.98 -12.13 8.07
N ARG A 96 6.90 -11.61 7.25
CA ARG A 96 8.16 -11.04 7.72
C ARG A 96 8.12 -9.52 7.71
N THR A 97 8.67 -8.91 8.75
CA THR A 97 8.86 -7.47 8.81
C THR A 97 9.91 -6.98 7.83
N PHE A 98 9.83 -5.69 7.51
CA PHE A 98 10.82 -5.04 6.68
C PHE A 98 12.16 -4.88 7.42
N LYS A 99 13.22 -5.42 6.82
CA LYS A 99 14.61 -5.33 7.30
C LYS A 99 15.47 -4.56 6.28
N PRO A 100 15.71 -3.25 6.48
CA PRO A 100 16.48 -2.42 5.55
C PRO A 100 17.85 -3.00 5.18
N ASN A 101 18.57 -3.53 6.18
CA ASN A 101 19.92 -4.08 6.01
C ASN A 101 20.00 -5.32 5.10
N LYS A 102 18.86 -5.88 4.68
CA LYS A 102 18.77 -7.02 3.77
C LYS A 102 18.41 -6.62 2.34
N VAL A 103 18.29 -5.32 2.05
CA VAL A 103 17.87 -4.83 0.74
C VAL A 103 19.08 -4.23 0.02
N THR A 104 19.43 -4.83 -1.12
CA THR A 104 20.40 -4.29 -2.07
C THR A 104 19.70 -3.43 -3.12
N ALA A 105 20.44 -2.53 -3.79
CA ALA A 105 19.92 -1.70 -4.89
C ALA A 105 19.21 -2.53 -5.96
N GLU A 106 19.86 -3.60 -6.40
CA GLU A 106 19.36 -4.49 -7.44
C GLU A 106 18.09 -5.26 -6.99
N SER A 107 18.06 -5.73 -5.74
CA SER A 107 16.88 -6.41 -5.18
C SER A 107 15.69 -5.45 -5.02
N LEU A 108 15.96 -4.20 -4.66
CA LEU A 108 14.97 -3.14 -4.53
C LEU A 108 14.35 -2.86 -5.89
N GLU A 109 15.16 -2.56 -6.90
CA GLU A 109 14.72 -2.22 -8.25
C GLU A 109 13.85 -3.33 -8.85
N ARG A 110 14.36 -4.56 -8.89
CA ARG A 110 13.62 -5.71 -9.42
C ARG A 110 12.26 -5.89 -8.75
N LYS A 111 12.21 -5.73 -7.43
CA LYS A 111 10.98 -5.90 -6.66
C LYS A 111 9.97 -4.79 -6.98
N LEU A 112 10.41 -3.53 -7.03
CA LEU A 112 9.52 -2.40 -7.36
C LEU A 112 8.96 -2.51 -8.79
N VAL A 113 9.78 -2.91 -9.76
CA VAL A 113 9.35 -3.18 -11.14
C VAL A 113 8.29 -4.29 -11.17
N ARG A 114 8.53 -5.41 -10.47
CA ARG A 114 7.58 -6.52 -10.37
C ARG A 114 6.25 -6.08 -9.76
N GLN A 115 6.29 -5.38 -8.64
CA GLN A 115 5.09 -4.87 -7.95
C GLN A 115 4.27 -3.94 -8.86
N LYS A 116 4.93 -3.00 -9.55
CA LYS A 116 4.28 -2.08 -10.50
C LYS A 116 3.59 -2.86 -11.62
N LYS A 117 4.27 -3.83 -12.23
CA LYS A 117 3.69 -4.70 -13.27
C LYS A 117 2.45 -5.44 -12.78
N GLN A 118 2.52 -6.06 -11.59
CA GLN A 118 1.38 -6.80 -11.03
C GLN A 118 0.16 -5.92 -10.79
N ILE A 119 0.35 -4.71 -10.24
CA ILE A 119 -0.78 -3.80 -9.97
C ILE A 119 -1.38 -3.29 -11.27
N SER A 120 -0.55 -2.90 -12.24
CA SER A 120 -1.04 -2.45 -13.56
C SER A 120 -1.83 -3.53 -14.27
N LEU A 121 -1.38 -4.79 -14.23
CA LEU A 121 -2.11 -5.93 -14.80
C LEU A 121 -3.46 -6.15 -14.11
N LYS A 122 -3.49 -6.17 -12.77
CA LYS A 122 -4.74 -6.34 -12.00
C LYS A 122 -5.75 -5.24 -12.32
N LYS A 123 -5.29 -3.99 -12.48
CA LYS A 123 -6.14 -2.88 -12.89
C LYS A 123 -6.68 -3.04 -14.31
N ASN A 124 -5.83 -3.41 -15.26
CA ASN A 124 -6.24 -3.59 -16.65
C ASN A 124 -7.28 -4.73 -16.79
N VAL A 125 -7.09 -5.85 -16.07
CA VAL A 125 -8.07 -6.93 -16.05
C VAL A 125 -9.40 -6.46 -15.44
N GLN A 126 -9.37 -5.69 -14.35
CA GLN A 126 -10.58 -5.14 -13.74
C GLN A 126 -11.31 -4.14 -14.65
N THR A 127 -10.59 -3.38 -15.48
CA THR A 127 -11.20 -2.46 -16.46
C THR A 127 -11.78 -3.16 -17.69
N VAL A 128 -11.24 -4.33 -18.07
CA VAL A 128 -11.72 -5.14 -19.20
C VAL A 128 -12.88 -6.05 -18.79
N LEU A 129 -13.00 -6.39 -17.50
CA LEU A 129 -14.09 -7.20 -16.93
C LEU A 129 -14.94 -6.40 -15.91
N PRO A 130 -15.67 -5.34 -16.30
CA PRO A 130 -16.64 -4.74 -15.40
C PRO A 130 -17.88 -5.64 -15.28
N ASN A 131 -18.13 -6.15 -14.06
CA ASN A 131 -19.42 -6.61 -13.53
C ASN A 131 -20.27 -7.59 -14.38
N LYS A 132 -20.02 -8.90 -14.24
CA LYS A 132 -21.02 -9.97 -14.50
C LYS A 132 -21.65 -10.52 -13.20
N ALA A 133 -21.90 -9.66 -12.21
CA ALA A 133 -22.55 -10.08 -10.97
C ALA A 133 -23.55 -9.03 -10.47
N LYS A 134 -24.73 -9.07 -11.10
CA LYS A 134 -26.08 -8.59 -10.73
C LYS A 134 -26.87 -8.82 -12.04
N VAL A 135 -27.81 -9.74 -12.21
CA VAL A 135 -29.00 -10.08 -11.42
C VAL A 135 -29.50 -11.47 -11.86
N THR A 136 -29.75 -12.36 -10.91
CA THR A 136 -30.70 -13.50 -10.91
C THR A 136 -30.57 -14.04 -9.48
N THR A 137 -31.57 -14.01 -8.60
CA THR A 137 -33.02 -14.07 -8.73
C THR A 137 -33.63 -13.37 -7.51
#